data_AF-A0A6L8UH57-F1
#
_entry.id   AF-A0A6L8UH57-F1
#
_cell.length_a   1.000
_cell.length_b   1.000
_cell.length_c   1.000
_cell.angle_alpha   90.00
_cell.angle_beta   90.00
_cell.angle_gamma   90.00
#
_symmetry.space_group_name_H-M   'P 1'
#
loop_
_entity.id
_entity.type
_entity.pdbx_description
1 polymer ?
#
loop_
_entity_poly.entity_id
_entity_poly.type
_entity_poly.pdbx_seq_one_letter_code
_entity_poly.pdbx_strand_id
1 'polypeptide(L)'
;MKKLVAAVLTGMVNMCLFSQNVVQPPSVNKTDWWGDIDGFLNQQAKITLDLASDALKLNPPALQENLTRKMALLMIDNVLHEEKAQFRPAVQSFYKERIENAIREISASKVNSGALIWKLYNHTFIIKTPSATIGFDIQRGIPGNEDFAFSKELIGNLINVVDILFISHYHNDHADDWVAGAFIAQNKPVITPPGLWEQLPLYAAILHPDRSTDKIHDIYLPHKQLNLKVVACPGHQGADILNNVYLVFTPEGMCFTHTGDQSNADDLKWIDKIGDSYHIDVLMMNSWSYFPESRLAKGFRPRLIIPGHENELNHSIDHREPFWLNYIRLGDDPAYPWIQMAPGEKYHYVAAGK
;
A
#
# COMPACT_ATOMS: atom_id res chain seq x y z
N MET A 1 -84.63 -20.39 -15.77
CA MET A 1 -84.02 -21.21 -14.71
C MET A 1 -82.63 -21.65 -15.16
N LYS A 2 -81.60 -21.31 -14.37
CA LYS A 2 -80.31 -22.00 -14.15
C LYS A 2 -79.46 -22.34 -15.40
N LYS A 3 -78.17 -22.03 -15.49
CA LYS A 3 -77.16 -21.45 -14.58
C LYS A 3 -75.96 -20.99 -15.43
N LEU A 4 -75.36 -19.91 -14.98
CA LEU A 4 -74.02 -19.41 -15.31
C LEU A 4 -72.94 -20.49 -15.09
N VAL A 5 -71.96 -20.59 -15.99
CA VAL A 5 -70.56 -20.92 -15.62
C VAL A 5 -69.63 -20.08 -16.51
N ALA A 6 -68.96 -19.11 -15.89
CA ALA A 6 -67.89 -18.33 -16.47
C ALA A 6 -66.59 -19.12 -16.36
N ALA A 7 -65.87 -19.28 -17.49
CA ALA A 7 -64.53 -19.83 -17.50
C ALA A 7 -63.53 -18.70 -17.22
N VAL A 8 -62.87 -18.77 -16.06
CA VAL A 8 -61.77 -17.88 -15.68
C VAL A 8 -60.50 -18.38 -16.35
N LEU A 9 -59.93 -17.55 -17.24
CA LEU A 9 -58.57 -17.72 -17.75
C LEU A 9 -57.59 -17.29 -16.66
N THR A 10 -56.99 -18.23 -15.95
CA THR A 10 -55.83 -17.98 -15.08
C THR A 10 -54.57 -18.10 -15.94
N GLY A 11 -54.00 -16.96 -16.32
CA GLY A 11 -52.68 -16.88 -16.92
C GLY A 11 -51.61 -17.31 -15.91
N MET A 12 -50.82 -18.32 -16.25
CA MET A 12 -49.58 -18.65 -15.57
C MET A 12 -48.55 -17.55 -15.85
N VAL A 13 -48.39 -16.63 -14.89
CA VAL A 13 -47.20 -15.79 -14.82
C VAL A 13 -46.11 -16.61 -14.17
N ASN A 14 -45.15 -17.08 -14.97
CA ASN A 14 -43.87 -17.59 -14.49
C ASN A 14 -43.13 -16.44 -13.81
N MET A 15 -43.31 -16.29 -12.50
CA MET A 15 -42.34 -15.57 -11.67
C MET A 15 -41.12 -16.47 -11.52
N CYS A 16 -40.13 -16.28 -12.40
CA CYS A 16 -38.75 -16.65 -12.10
C CYS A 16 -38.32 -15.85 -10.88
N LEU A 17 -38.47 -16.46 -9.70
CA LEU A 17 -37.75 -16.03 -8.50
C LEU A 17 -36.28 -16.25 -8.78
N PHE A 18 -35.58 -15.18 -9.16
CA PHE A 18 -34.14 -15.12 -9.00
C PHE A 18 -33.87 -15.29 -7.51
N SER A 19 -33.49 -16.50 -7.11
CA SER A 19 -32.80 -16.73 -5.85
C SER A 19 -31.55 -15.83 -5.90
N GLN A 20 -31.62 -14.74 -5.15
CA GLN A 20 -30.40 -14.11 -4.66
C GLN A 20 -29.73 -15.18 -3.82
N ASN A 21 -28.69 -15.80 -4.37
CA ASN A 21 -27.75 -16.59 -3.58
C ASN A 21 -27.08 -15.62 -2.60
N VAL A 22 -27.75 -15.36 -1.49
CA VAL A 22 -27.12 -14.79 -0.32
C VAL A 22 -26.11 -15.83 0.11
N VAL A 23 -24.84 -15.55 -0.17
CA VAL A 23 -23.71 -16.32 0.36
C VAL A 23 -23.85 -16.27 1.87
N GLN A 24 -24.40 -17.32 2.46
CA GLN A 24 -24.42 -17.49 3.89
C GLN A 24 -22.96 -17.51 4.35
N PRO A 25 -22.57 -16.68 5.33
CA PRO A 25 -21.21 -16.74 5.85
C PRO A 25 -20.95 -18.19 6.31
N PRO A 26 -19.79 -18.79 5.97
CA PRO A 26 -19.51 -20.17 6.33
C PRO A 26 -19.69 -20.31 7.84
N SER A 27 -20.52 -21.27 8.25
CA SER A 27 -20.77 -21.49 9.66
C SER A 27 -19.46 -21.89 10.33
N VAL A 28 -19.09 -21.16 11.39
CA VAL A 28 -17.83 -21.38 12.16
C VAL A 28 -17.74 -22.81 12.71
N ASN A 29 -18.84 -23.56 12.69
CA ASN A 29 -18.97 -24.93 13.19
C ASN A 29 -19.06 -26.00 12.09
N LYS A 30 -18.77 -25.69 10.81
CA LYS A 30 -18.72 -26.69 9.74
C LYS A 30 -17.51 -27.61 9.94
N THR A 31 -17.77 -28.90 10.17
CA THR A 31 -16.73 -29.91 10.43
C THR A 31 -16.44 -30.84 9.25
N ASP A 32 -17.27 -30.82 8.21
CA ASP A 32 -17.08 -31.58 6.96
C ASP A 32 -17.15 -30.65 5.75
N TRP A 33 -16.22 -30.84 4.82
CA TRP A 33 -16.02 -30.01 3.63
C TRP A 33 -16.01 -30.82 2.33
N TRP A 34 -16.45 -32.08 2.38
CA TRP A 34 -16.50 -32.92 1.18
C TRP A 34 -17.30 -32.25 0.05
N GLY A 35 -16.67 -32.07 -1.11
CA GLY A 35 -17.27 -31.41 -2.27
C GLY A 35 -17.23 -29.87 -2.24
N ASP A 36 -16.68 -29.24 -1.21
CA ASP A 36 -16.56 -27.78 -1.06
C ASP A 36 -15.10 -27.35 -0.85
N ILE A 37 -14.29 -27.49 -1.91
CA ILE A 37 -12.86 -27.13 -1.89
C ILE A 37 -12.68 -25.63 -1.62
N ASP A 38 -13.49 -24.78 -2.24
CA ASP A 38 -13.33 -23.34 -2.10
C ASP A 38 -13.69 -22.84 -0.70
N GLY A 39 -14.74 -23.40 -0.09
CA GLY A 39 -15.07 -23.14 1.31
C GLY A 39 -13.99 -23.63 2.26
N PHE A 40 -13.43 -24.83 2.04
CA PHE A 40 -12.34 -25.37 2.85
C PHE A 40 -11.10 -24.47 2.82
N LEU A 41 -10.65 -24.08 1.62
CA LEU A 41 -9.49 -23.21 1.45
C LEU A 41 -9.74 -21.81 2.05
N ASN A 42 -10.95 -21.27 1.90
CA ASN A 42 -11.30 -20.00 2.54
C ASN A 42 -11.28 -20.11 4.08
N GLN A 43 -11.81 -21.19 4.66
CA GLN A 43 -11.76 -21.41 6.11
C GLN A 43 -10.33 -21.59 6.61
N GLN A 44 -9.50 -22.33 5.87
CA GLN A 44 -8.08 -22.49 6.19
C GLN A 44 -7.34 -21.15 6.12
N ALA A 45 -7.58 -20.35 5.07
CA ALA A 45 -7.04 -19.00 4.95
C ALA A 45 -7.45 -18.13 6.14
N LYS A 46 -8.74 -18.16 6.53
CA LYS A 46 -9.24 -17.40 7.68
C LYS A 46 -8.48 -17.75 8.97
N ILE A 47 -8.41 -19.03 9.33
CA ILE A 47 -7.73 -19.48 10.55
C ILE A 47 -6.24 -19.09 10.51
N THR A 48 -5.60 -19.26 9.36
CA THR A 48 -4.18 -18.95 9.17
C THR A 48 -3.91 -17.44 9.33
N LEU A 49 -4.71 -16.59 8.70
CA LEU A 49 -4.58 -15.13 8.74
C LEU A 49 -4.96 -14.55 10.11
N ASP A 50 -5.93 -15.13 10.82
CA ASP A 50 -6.27 -14.75 12.19
C ASP A 50 -5.07 -15.01 13.13
N LEU A 51 -4.48 -16.22 13.07
CA LEU A 51 -3.31 -16.60 13.87
C LEU A 51 -2.09 -15.74 13.53
N ALA A 52 -1.83 -15.51 12.23
CA ALA A 52 -0.76 -14.64 11.79
C ALA A 52 -0.98 -13.20 12.29
N SER A 53 -2.20 -12.68 12.25
CA SER A 53 -2.53 -11.35 12.75
C SER A 53 -2.25 -11.21 14.25
N ASP A 54 -2.63 -12.21 15.06
CA ASP A 54 -2.37 -12.18 16.49
C ASP A 54 -0.88 -12.31 16.82
N ALA A 55 -0.16 -13.15 16.08
CA ALA A 55 1.29 -13.25 16.18
C ALA A 55 1.97 -11.90 15.86
N LEU A 56 1.55 -11.21 14.79
CA LEU A 56 2.11 -9.91 14.40
C LEU A 56 1.77 -8.80 15.41
N LYS A 57 0.58 -8.79 16.01
CA LYS A 57 0.23 -7.82 17.08
C LYS A 57 1.14 -7.96 18.31
N LEU A 58 1.46 -9.20 18.69
CA LEU A 58 2.35 -9.50 19.82
C LEU A 58 3.83 -9.32 19.50
N ASN A 59 4.18 -9.33 18.21
CA ASN A 59 5.54 -9.24 17.71
C ASN A 59 5.59 -8.15 16.61
N PRO A 60 5.48 -6.86 17.00
CA PRO A 60 5.45 -5.76 16.03
C PRO A 60 6.77 -5.65 15.24
N PRO A 61 6.79 -4.88 14.14
CA PRO A 61 8.00 -4.64 13.37
C PRO A 61 9.13 -4.08 14.26
N ALA A 62 10.32 -4.67 14.15
CA ALA A 62 11.50 -4.28 14.92
C ALA A 62 12.77 -4.65 14.15
N LEU A 63 13.87 -3.93 14.41
CA LEU A 63 15.19 -4.21 13.82
C LEU A 63 15.68 -5.64 14.09
N GLN A 64 15.40 -6.14 15.29
CA GLN A 64 15.65 -7.54 15.64
C GLN A 64 14.34 -8.31 15.51
N GLU A 65 14.13 -8.89 14.34
CA GLU A 65 12.95 -9.68 14.07
C GLU A 65 13.04 -11.07 14.71
N ASN A 66 12.01 -11.45 15.48
CA ASN A 66 11.96 -12.75 16.13
C ASN A 66 11.34 -13.83 15.24
N LEU A 67 11.59 -15.10 15.60
CA LEU A 67 11.11 -16.25 14.82
C LEU A 67 9.58 -16.30 14.68
N THR A 68 8.83 -15.90 15.71
CA THR A 68 7.37 -15.87 15.68
C THR A 68 6.85 -14.94 14.59
N ARG A 69 7.44 -13.76 14.45
CA ARG A 69 7.12 -12.81 13.40
C ARG A 69 7.46 -13.35 12.01
N LYS A 70 8.66 -13.94 11.83
CA LYS A 70 9.07 -14.59 10.57
C LYS A 70 8.08 -15.67 10.14
N MET A 71 7.67 -16.52 11.07
CA MET A 71 6.67 -17.57 10.81
C MET A 71 5.31 -16.98 10.42
N ALA A 72 4.87 -15.90 11.09
CA ALA A 72 3.61 -15.24 10.76
C ALA A 72 3.61 -14.63 9.35
N LEU A 73 4.71 -13.99 8.94
CA LEU A 73 4.86 -13.45 7.58
C LEU A 73 4.88 -14.58 6.54
N LEU A 74 5.58 -15.68 6.79
CA LEU A 74 5.57 -16.86 5.92
C LEU A 74 4.18 -17.50 5.82
N MET A 75 3.41 -17.53 6.91
CA MET A 75 2.02 -18.01 6.90
C MET A 75 1.12 -17.13 6.03
N ILE A 76 1.36 -15.81 6.02
CA ILE A 76 0.67 -14.90 5.10
C ILE A 76 1.07 -15.22 3.66
N ASP A 77 2.37 -15.34 3.35
CA ASP A 77 2.85 -15.70 2.01
C ASP A 77 2.14 -16.96 1.48
N ASN A 78 2.05 -18.02 2.30
CA ASN A 78 1.41 -19.28 1.93
C ASN A 78 -0.08 -19.14 1.57
N VAL A 79 -0.79 -18.21 2.19
CA VAL A 79 -2.20 -17.93 1.84
C VAL A 79 -2.29 -17.08 0.58
N LEU A 80 -1.42 -16.08 0.44
CA LEU A 80 -1.46 -15.12 -0.67
C LEU A 80 -0.89 -15.70 -1.98
N HIS A 81 -0.15 -16.81 -1.91
CA HIS A 81 0.35 -17.55 -3.07
C HIS A 81 -0.62 -18.64 -3.56
N GLU A 82 -1.90 -18.53 -3.22
CA GLU A 82 -2.99 -19.27 -3.86
C GLU A 82 -3.57 -18.47 -5.02
N GLU A 83 -3.88 -19.14 -6.14
CA GLU A 83 -4.31 -18.47 -7.39
C GLU A 83 -5.52 -17.56 -7.16
N LYS A 84 -6.54 -18.05 -6.44
CA LYS A 84 -7.77 -17.30 -6.14
C LYS A 84 -7.67 -16.40 -4.90
N ALA A 85 -6.48 -16.19 -4.31
CA ALA A 85 -6.34 -15.49 -3.02
C ALA A 85 -7.10 -14.16 -2.97
N GLN A 86 -7.01 -13.34 -4.02
CA GLN A 86 -7.71 -12.04 -4.09
C GLN A 86 -9.25 -12.12 -4.09
N PHE A 87 -9.81 -13.28 -4.38
CA PHE A 87 -11.25 -13.56 -4.41
C PHE A 87 -11.72 -14.33 -3.18
N ARG A 88 -10.81 -14.69 -2.25
CA ARG A 88 -11.16 -15.36 -0.99
C ARG A 88 -11.72 -14.31 -0.03
N PRO A 89 -12.96 -14.48 0.49
CA PRO A 89 -13.51 -13.59 1.52
C PRO A 89 -12.58 -13.40 2.73
N ALA A 90 -11.88 -14.46 3.16
CA ALA A 90 -10.93 -14.39 4.26
C ALA A 90 -9.76 -13.42 3.99
N VAL A 91 -9.24 -13.39 2.76
CA VAL A 91 -8.15 -12.49 2.36
C VAL A 91 -8.67 -11.05 2.26
N GLN A 92 -9.82 -10.85 1.63
CA GLN A 92 -10.47 -9.53 1.54
C GLN A 92 -10.75 -8.94 2.92
N SER A 93 -11.33 -9.73 3.85
CA SER A 93 -11.55 -9.32 5.24
C SER A 93 -10.23 -9.00 5.96
N PHE A 94 -9.19 -9.82 5.79
CA PHE A 94 -7.88 -9.59 6.39
C PHE A 94 -7.30 -8.22 6.00
N TYR A 95 -7.30 -7.88 4.70
CA TYR A 95 -6.82 -6.57 4.27
C TYR A 95 -7.73 -5.44 4.77
N LYS A 96 -9.04 -5.57 4.61
CA LYS A 96 -10.00 -4.54 5.03
C LYS A 96 -9.86 -4.20 6.52
N GLU A 97 -9.85 -5.19 7.40
CA GLU A 97 -9.71 -4.99 8.84
C GLU A 97 -8.39 -4.32 9.21
N ARG A 98 -7.29 -4.72 8.57
CA ARG A 98 -5.96 -4.16 8.86
C ARG A 98 -5.83 -2.72 8.38
N ILE A 99 -6.34 -2.40 7.19
CA ILE A 99 -6.34 -1.04 6.66
C ILE A 99 -7.29 -0.14 7.45
N GLU A 100 -8.47 -0.63 7.84
CA GLU A 100 -9.38 0.10 8.74
C GLU A 100 -8.73 0.43 10.08
N ASN A 101 -8.04 -0.53 10.68
CA ASN A 101 -7.28 -0.32 11.91
C ASN A 101 -6.17 0.72 11.73
N ALA A 102 -5.35 0.60 10.67
CA ALA A 102 -4.29 1.55 10.40
C ALA A 102 -4.81 2.97 10.20
N ILE A 103 -5.90 3.16 9.45
CA ILE A 103 -6.50 4.49 9.23
C ILE A 103 -7.02 5.08 10.54
N ARG A 104 -7.63 4.27 11.41
CA ARG A 104 -8.02 4.71 12.77
C ARG A 104 -6.81 5.15 13.57
N GLU A 105 -5.73 4.37 13.55
CA GLU A 105 -4.50 4.70 14.27
C GLU A 105 -3.83 5.96 13.74
N ILE A 106 -3.70 6.12 12.42
CA ILE A 106 -3.15 7.31 11.78
C ILE A 106 -3.93 8.56 12.22
N SER A 107 -5.25 8.46 12.24
CA SER A 107 -6.14 9.55 12.65
C SER A 107 -5.97 9.91 14.13
N ALA A 108 -5.89 8.92 15.01
CA ALA A 108 -5.82 9.13 16.46
C ALA A 108 -4.41 9.46 16.98
N SER A 109 -3.36 9.09 16.25
CA SER A 109 -1.98 9.21 16.73
C SER A 109 -1.50 10.66 16.74
N LYS A 110 -0.82 11.06 17.83
CA LYS A 110 -0.04 12.30 17.90
C LYS A 110 1.43 11.94 18.00
N VAL A 111 2.25 12.54 17.12
CA VAL A 111 3.70 12.31 17.11
C VAL A 111 4.39 13.50 17.75
N ASN A 112 5.12 13.27 18.84
CA ASN A 112 5.87 14.31 19.54
C ASN A 112 7.36 14.31 19.17
N SER A 113 7.89 13.18 18.69
CA SER A 113 9.28 13.03 18.25
C SER A 113 9.39 11.84 17.28
N GLY A 114 10.34 11.92 16.35
CA GLY A 114 10.52 10.93 15.29
C GLY A 114 9.36 10.93 14.30
N ALA A 115 9.12 9.77 13.69
CA ALA A 115 8.04 9.56 12.73
C ALA A 115 7.35 8.21 12.98
N LEU A 116 6.02 8.20 12.92
CA LEU A 116 5.25 6.96 12.79
C LEU A 116 5.07 6.67 11.30
N ILE A 117 5.40 5.46 10.89
CA ILE A 117 5.36 5.03 9.49
C ILE A 117 4.41 3.85 9.42
N TRP A 118 3.36 3.96 8.61
CA TRP A 118 2.44 2.87 8.31
C TRP A 118 2.66 2.40 6.87
N LYS A 119 2.63 1.08 6.70
CA LYS A 119 2.55 0.45 5.40
C LYS A 119 1.13 -0.03 5.19
N LEU A 120 0.48 0.35 4.09
CA LEU A 120 -0.88 -0.10 3.76
C LEU A 120 -0.82 -1.22 2.71
N TYR A 121 -1.81 -1.32 1.82
CA TYR A 121 -1.77 -2.29 0.72
C TYR A 121 -0.68 -1.91 -0.30
N ASN A 122 -0.09 -2.91 -0.93
CA ASN A 122 0.90 -2.76 -1.98
C ASN A 122 2.12 -1.91 -1.58
N HIS A 123 2.37 -0.82 -2.30
CA HIS A 123 3.47 0.12 -2.07
C HIS A 123 3.02 1.45 -1.44
N THR A 124 1.82 1.47 -0.84
CA THR A 124 1.30 2.64 -0.13
C THR A 124 1.96 2.81 1.24
N PHE A 125 2.51 3.99 1.50
CA PHE A 125 3.07 4.36 2.81
C PHE A 125 2.50 5.67 3.33
N ILE A 126 2.25 5.73 4.64
CA ILE A 126 1.84 6.95 5.35
C ILE A 126 2.87 7.26 6.43
N ILE A 127 3.39 8.48 6.44
CA ILE A 127 4.40 8.93 7.39
C ILE A 127 3.83 10.10 8.17
N LYS A 128 3.79 9.98 9.49
CA LYS A 128 3.34 11.06 10.38
C LYS A 128 4.51 11.52 11.24
N THR A 129 4.81 12.80 11.14
CA THR A 129 5.78 13.54 11.96
C THR A 129 5.04 14.52 12.86
N PRO A 130 5.73 15.23 13.78
CA PRO A 130 5.10 16.32 14.52
C PRO A 130 4.48 17.40 13.63
N SER A 131 5.10 17.70 12.48
CA SER A 131 4.69 18.82 11.62
C SER A 131 3.73 18.42 10.48
N ALA A 132 3.86 17.22 9.93
CA ALA A 132 3.12 16.81 8.73
C ALA A 132 2.80 15.30 8.67
N THR A 133 1.71 14.96 7.99
CA THR A 133 1.36 13.62 7.54
C THR A 133 1.52 13.52 6.02
N ILE A 134 2.40 12.65 5.55
CA ILE A 134 2.76 12.47 4.15
C ILE A 134 2.23 11.13 3.66
N GLY A 135 1.61 11.10 2.48
CA GLY A 135 1.17 9.86 1.82
C GLY A 135 1.91 9.60 0.51
N PHE A 136 2.23 8.34 0.27
CA PHE A 136 2.80 7.83 -0.98
C PHE A 136 1.86 6.78 -1.58
N ASP A 137 1.57 6.90 -2.87
CA ASP A 137 0.88 5.91 -3.70
C ASP A 137 -0.42 5.38 -3.06
N ILE A 138 -1.25 6.29 -2.51
CA ILE A 138 -2.53 5.92 -1.90
C ILE A 138 -3.52 5.49 -3.00
N GLN A 139 -4.01 4.26 -2.90
CA GLN A 139 -4.99 3.67 -3.82
C GLN A 139 -6.13 2.92 -3.07
N ARG A 140 -7.17 2.52 -3.81
CA ARG A 140 -8.41 1.94 -3.26
C ARG A 140 -8.50 0.41 -3.28
N GLY A 141 -7.40 -0.30 -3.34
CA GLY A 141 -7.32 -1.77 -3.49
C GLY A 141 -7.09 -2.19 -4.94
N ILE A 142 -7.36 -3.46 -5.25
CA ILE A 142 -7.09 -4.02 -6.57
C ILE A 142 -8.08 -3.45 -7.61
N PRO A 143 -7.60 -2.80 -8.68
CA PRO A 143 -8.46 -2.30 -9.75
C PRO A 143 -9.31 -3.42 -10.37
N GLY A 144 -10.63 -3.22 -10.43
CA GLY A 144 -11.57 -4.20 -11.00
C GLY A 144 -12.02 -5.32 -10.05
N ASN A 145 -11.57 -5.32 -8.79
CA ASN A 145 -12.03 -6.24 -7.75
C ASN A 145 -12.72 -5.46 -6.63
N GLU A 146 -14.01 -5.18 -6.80
CA GLU A 146 -14.82 -4.37 -5.87
C GLU A 146 -14.92 -4.97 -4.46
N ASP A 147 -14.86 -6.29 -4.34
CA ASP A 147 -14.89 -6.98 -3.04
C ASP A 147 -13.57 -6.81 -2.25
N PHE A 148 -12.46 -6.58 -2.95
CA PHE A 148 -11.17 -6.23 -2.36
C PHE A 148 -11.01 -4.71 -2.17
N ALA A 149 -11.78 -3.90 -2.91
CA ALA A 149 -11.64 -2.46 -2.89
C ALA A 149 -12.02 -1.84 -1.52
N PHE A 150 -11.24 -0.85 -1.10
CA PHE A 150 -11.53 -0.02 0.06
C PHE A 150 -12.58 1.03 -0.29
N SER A 151 -13.57 1.21 0.58
CA SER A 151 -14.63 2.17 0.33
C SER A 151 -14.09 3.60 0.23
N LYS A 152 -14.76 4.43 -0.58
CA LYS A 152 -14.46 5.87 -0.66
C LYS A 152 -14.55 6.57 0.69
N GLU A 153 -15.45 6.11 1.56
CA GLU A 153 -15.55 6.63 2.93
C GLU A 153 -14.29 6.30 3.74
N LEU A 154 -13.84 5.05 3.70
CA LEU A 154 -12.64 4.62 4.43
C LEU A 154 -11.40 5.39 3.96
N ILE A 155 -11.17 5.45 2.65
CA ILE A 155 -10.04 6.21 2.10
C ILE A 155 -10.21 7.71 2.30
N GLY A 156 -11.44 8.23 2.27
CA GLY A 156 -11.76 9.61 2.64
C GLY A 156 -11.32 9.96 4.06
N ASN A 157 -11.51 9.04 5.02
CA ASN A 157 -11.04 9.22 6.39
C ASN A 157 -9.50 9.32 6.47
N LEU A 158 -8.78 8.55 5.65
CA LEU A 158 -7.33 8.69 5.52
C LEU A 158 -6.94 10.03 4.89
N ILE A 159 -7.56 10.39 3.77
CA ILE A 159 -7.31 11.66 3.07
C ILE A 159 -7.48 12.84 4.02
N ASN A 160 -8.49 12.82 4.89
CA ASN A 160 -8.75 13.90 5.86
C ASN A 160 -7.54 14.23 6.75
N VAL A 161 -6.71 13.23 7.09
CA VAL A 161 -5.58 13.38 8.03
C VAL A 161 -4.21 13.40 7.36
N VAL A 162 -4.13 13.10 6.06
CA VAL A 162 -2.93 13.22 5.23
C VAL A 162 -2.88 14.62 4.62
N ASP A 163 -1.71 15.26 4.65
CA ASP A 163 -1.53 16.67 4.25
C ASP A 163 -1.07 16.83 2.80
N ILE A 164 -0.43 15.80 2.24
CA ILE A 164 0.14 15.78 0.89
C ILE A 164 0.18 14.36 0.34
N LEU A 165 -0.05 14.22 -0.97
CA LEU A 165 0.05 12.96 -1.69
C LEU A 165 1.18 13.02 -2.72
N PHE A 166 2.08 12.04 -2.68
CA PHE A 166 3.06 11.76 -3.73
C PHE A 166 2.63 10.51 -4.48
N ILE A 167 2.65 10.57 -5.82
CA ILE A 167 2.38 9.44 -6.70
C ILE A 167 3.63 9.20 -7.54
N SER A 168 4.16 7.98 -7.50
CA SER A 168 5.42 7.61 -8.14
C SER A 168 5.31 7.51 -9.66
N HIS A 169 4.29 6.82 -10.18
CA HIS A 169 4.05 6.60 -11.62
C HIS A 169 2.58 6.28 -11.92
N TYR A 170 2.24 6.00 -13.18
CA TYR A 170 0.84 5.97 -13.65
C TYR A 170 0.07 4.67 -13.39
N HIS A 171 0.71 3.56 -13.00
CA HIS A 171 -0.01 2.30 -12.86
C HIS A 171 -1.06 2.38 -11.76
N ASN A 172 -2.18 1.68 -11.97
CA ASN A 172 -3.39 1.83 -11.15
C ASN A 172 -3.23 1.30 -9.71
N ASP A 173 -2.23 0.47 -9.46
CA ASP A 173 -1.84 0.01 -8.12
C ASP A 173 -0.97 1.03 -7.36
N HIS A 174 -0.70 2.19 -7.97
CA HIS A 174 -0.01 3.36 -7.39
C HIS A 174 -0.78 4.67 -7.54
N ALA A 175 -1.48 4.84 -8.68
CA ALA A 175 -2.16 6.07 -9.06
C ALA A 175 -3.68 5.87 -9.12
N ASP A 176 -4.40 6.63 -8.31
CA ASP A 176 -5.86 6.64 -8.27
C ASP A 176 -6.38 8.08 -8.44
N ASP A 177 -7.05 8.34 -9.55
CA ASP A 177 -7.50 9.68 -9.97
C ASP A 177 -8.56 10.25 -9.03
N TRP A 178 -9.42 9.39 -8.47
CA TRP A 178 -10.39 9.79 -7.46
C TRP A 178 -9.69 10.20 -6.15
N VAL A 179 -8.64 9.47 -5.73
CA VAL A 179 -7.87 9.83 -4.53
C VAL A 179 -7.20 11.18 -4.74
N ALA A 180 -6.50 11.38 -5.86
CA ALA A 180 -5.87 12.66 -6.19
C ALA A 180 -6.88 13.81 -6.25
N GLY A 181 -8.02 13.60 -6.92
CA GLY A 181 -9.11 14.58 -6.97
C GLY A 181 -9.65 14.94 -5.59
N ALA A 182 -9.75 13.97 -4.68
CA ALA A 182 -10.20 14.20 -3.31
C ALA A 182 -9.19 15.01 -2.48
N PHE A 183 -7.88 14.81 -2.66
CA PHE A 183 -6.86 15.69 -2.07
C PHE A 183 -6.98 17.13 -2.59
N ILE A 184 -7.08 17.30 -3.91
CA ILE A 184 -7.21 18.61 -4.57
C ILE A 184 -8.47 19.34 -4.09
N ALA A 185 -9.60 18.63 -3.99
CA ALA A 185 -10.85 19.19 -3.48
C ALA A 185 -10.76 19.68 -2.02
N GLN A 186 -9.83 19.13 -1.24
CA GLN A 186 -9.51 19.59 0.12
C GLN A 186 -8.39 20.64 0.15
N ASN A 187 -7.97 21.19 -0.99
CA ASN A 187 -6.83 22.13 -1.09
C ASN A 187 -5.54 21.54 -0.51
N LYS A 188 -5.28 20.25 -0.77
CA LYS A 188 -4.05 19.55 -0.40
C LYS A 188 -3.23 19.24 -1.65
N PRO A 189 -1.91 19.47 -1.63
CA PRO A 189 -1.06 19.23 -2.78
C PRO A 189 -1.00 17.74 -3.17
N VAL A 190 -1.02 17.50 -4.49
CA VAL A 190 -0.77 16.21 -5.12
C VAL A 190 0.43 16.36 -6.06
N ILE A 191 1.39 15.45 -5.95
CA ILE A 191 2.67 15.49 -6.66
C ILE A 191 2.81 14.26 -7.53
N THR A 192 3.08 14.44 -8.83
CA THR A 192 3.21 13.31 -9.78
C THR A 192 4.35 13.55 -10.79
N PRO A 193 4.81 12.50 -11.53
CA PRO A 193 5.52 12.72 -12.78
C PRO A 193 4.70 13.56 -13.76
N PRO A 194 5.35 14.29 -14.68
CA PRO A 194 4.65 14.99 -15.75
C PRO A 194 3.87 14.00 -16.63
N GLY A 195 2.75 14.45 -17.20
CA GLY A 195 1.93 13.66 -18.13
C GLY A 195 0.91 12.72 -17.46
N LEU A 196 1.06 12.38 -16.18
CA LEU A 196 0.06 11.59 -15.47
C LEU A 196 -1.28 12.34 -15.42
N TRP A 197 -2.31 11.74 -16.03
CA TRP A 197 -3.66 12.31 -16.13
C TRP A 197 -3.75 13.63 -16.91
N GLU A 198 -2.83 13.90 -17.84
CA GLU A 198 -2.81 15.14 -18.65
C GLU A 198 -4.15 15.45 -19.35
N GLN A 199 -4.93 14.41 -19.67
CA GLN A 199 -6.23 14.53 -20.32
C GLN A 199 -7.40 14.77 -19.35
N LEU A 200 -7.16 14.74 -18.02
CA LEU A 200 -8.18 14.94 -17.00
C LEU A 200 -8.17 16.38 -16.47
N PRO A 201 -9.33 16.96 -16.10
CA PRO A 201 -9.39 18.33 -15.55
C PRO A 201 -8.54 18.56 -14.31
N LEU A 202 -8.32 17.52 -13.51
CA LEU A 202 -7.55 17.61 -12.26
C LEU A 202 -6.05 17.87 -12.49
N TYR A 203 -5.53 17.60 -13.69
CA TYR A 203 -4.11 17.78 -14.03
C TYR A 203 -3.60 19.20 -13.75
N ALA A 204 -4.40 20.22 -14.08
CA ALA A 204 -4.02 21.62 -13.89
C ALA A 204 -3.81 22.01 -12.42
N ALA A 205 -4.30 21.20 -11.47
CA ALA A 205 -4.14 21.40 -10.04
C ALA A 205 -3.05 20.51 -9.41
N ILE A 206 -2.45 19.60 -10.19
CA ILE A 206 -1.33 18.76 -9.74
C ILE A 206 -0.02 19.56 -9.87
N LEU A 207 0.89 19.33 -8.94
CA LEU A 207 2.26 19.83 -9.04
C LEU A 207 3.15 18.78 -9.72
N HIS A 208 3.93 19.23 -10.69
CA HIS A 208 4.92 18.42 -11.41
C HIS A 208 6.31 19.03 -11.22
N PRO A 209 6.98 18.81 -10.08
CA PRO A 209 8.32 19.32 -9.85
C PRO A 209 9.29 18.84 -10.92
N ASP A 210 10.25 19.69 -11.31
CA ASP A 210 11.31 19.29 -12.24
C ASP A 210 12.04 18.05 -11.70
N ARG A 211 12.17 17.06 -12.59
CA ARG A 211 12.83 15.79 -12.29
C ARG A 211 14.35 15.99 -12.32
N SER A 212 14.98 16.04 -11.14
CA SER A 212 16.41 16.32 -10.97
C SER A 212 16.91 15.78 -9.63
N THR A 213 18.17 15.38 -9.57
CA THR A 213 18.85 14.99 -8.32
C THR A 213 19.47 16.15 -7.57
N ASP A 214 19.47 17.37 -8.14
CA ASP A 214 20.17 18.52 -7.55
C ASP A 214 19.21 19.65 -7.15
N LYS A 215 17.96 19.58 -7.63
CA LYS A 215 16.95 20.62 -7.39
C LYS A 215 16.06 20.27 -6.21
N ILE A 216 16.11 21.12 -5.18
CA ILE A 216 15.20 21.08 -4.05
C ILE A 216 14.03 22.03 -4.33
N HIS A 217 12.81 21.51 -4.23
CA HIS A 217 11.57 22.25 -4.36
C HIS A 217 10.95 22.46 -2.98
N ASP A 218 10.45 23.67 -2.71
CA ASP A 218 9.64 23.92 -1.52
C ASP A 218 8.16 23.73 -1.87
N ILE A 219 7.52 22.73 -1.26
CA ILE A 219 6.10 22.39 -1.48
C ILE A 219 5.29 22.87 -0.28
N TYR A 220 4.41 23.84 -0.51
CA TYR A 220 3.57 24.43 0.53
C TYR A 220 2.43 23.49 0.93
N LEU A 221 2.24 23.31 2.24
CA LEU A 221 1.12 22.59 2.85
C LEU A 221 0.11 23.59 3.41
N PRO A 222 -1.02 23.88 2.72
CA PRO A 222 -1.91 24.97 3.09
C PRO A 222 -2.49 24.86 4.50
N HIS A 223 -2.87 23.65 4.93
CA HIS A 223 -3.46 23.41 6.25
C HIS A 223 -2.45 23.42 7.40
N LYS A 224 -1.16 23.30 7.09
CA LYS A 224 -0.07 23.33 8.08
C LYS A 224 0.68 24.65 8.09
N GLN A 225 0.51 25.48 7.06
CA GLN A 225 1.21 26.74 6.88
C GLN A 225 2.74 26.57 6.96
N LEU A 226 3.25 25.51 6.32
CA LEU A 226 4.67 25.19 6.25
C LEU A 226 5.03 24.64 4.87
N ASN A 227 6.32 24.61 4.57
CA ASN A 227 6.85 23.97 3.36
C ASN A 227 7.54 22.65 3.72
N LEU A 228 7.33 21.63 2.89
CA LEU A 228 8.22 20.47 2.81
C LEU A 228 9.27 20.71 1.73
N LYS A 229 10.50 20.27 1.97
CA LYS A 229 11.52 20.24 0.92
C LYS A 229 11.44 18.91 0.20
N VAL A 230 11.45 18.94 -1.13
CA VAL A 230 11.28 17.76 -1.97
C VAL A 230 12.32 17.75 -3.08
N VAL A 231 12.92 16.59 -3.30
CA VAL A 231 13.68 16.29 -4.53
C VAL A 231 12.92 15.21 -5.28
N ALA A 232 12.59 15.47 -6.54
CA ALA A 232 11.95 14.50 -7.43
C ALA A 232 13.02 13.91 -8.35
N CYS A 233 13.61 12.78 -7.97
CA CYS A 233 14.66 12.16 -8.75
C CYS A 233 14.09 11.49 -10.02
N PRO A 234 14.80 11.56 -11.16
CA PRO A 234 14.33 11.04 -12.44
C PRO A 234 14.49 9.51 -12.53
N GLY A 235 13.58 8.74 -11.93
CA GLY A 235 13.54 7.29 -12.06
C GLY A 235 12.61 6.79 -13.19
N HIS A 236 12.68 5.49 -13.46
CA HIS A 236 11.89 4.78 -14.46
C HIS A 236 11.56 3.35 -14.03
N GLN A 237 10.34 2.92 -14.37
CA GLN A 237 9.97 1.51 -14.38
C GLN A 237 10.20 0.96 -15.80
N GLY A 238 11.12 0.02 -15.93
CA GLY A 238 11.64 -0.37 -17.24
C GLY A 238 12.20 0.82 -18.02
N ALA A 239 12.18 0.76 -19.35
CA ALA A 239 12.76 1.81 -20.19
C ALA A 239 11.87 3.05 -20.37
N ASP A 240 10.54 2.87 -20.32
CA ASP A 240 9.61 3.83 -20.92
C ASP A 240 8.66 4.52 -19.92
N ILE A 241 8.53 3.98 -18.71
CA ILE A 241 7.57 4.49 -17.73
C ILE A 241 8.28 5.44 -16.78
N LEU A 242 7.86 6.71 -16.77
CA LEU A 242 8.36 7.68 -15.81
C LEU A 242 7.96 7.26 -14.39
N ASN A 243 8.94 7.14 -13.51
CA ASN A 243 8.76 6.80 -12.10
C ASN A 243 9.57 7.77 -11.24
N ASN A 244 8.90 8.73 -10.60
CA ASN A 244 9.60 9.65 -9.72
C ASN A 244 9.98 8.95 -8.42
N VAL A 245 11.27 9.02 -8.08
CA VAL A 245 11.76 8.66 -6.74
C VAL A 245 11.78 9.93 -5.91
N TYR A 246 10.94 10.00 -4.88
CA TYR A 246 10.83 11.22 -4.07
C TYR A 246 11.69 11.14 -2.83
N LEU A 247 12.50 12.18 -2.58
CA LEU A 247 13.11 12.44 -1.27
C LEU A 247 12.33 13.59 -0.63
N VAL A 248 11.66 13.30 0.49
CA VAL A 248 10.81 14.27 1.19
C VAL A 248 11.43 14.59 2.55
N PHE A 249 11.80 15.85 2.73
CA PHE A 249 12.43 16.36 3.95
C PHE A 249 11.41 17.10 4.80
N THR A 250 11.30 16.69 6.06
CA THR A 250 10.38 17.29 7.02
C THR A 250 11.07 18.41 7.83
N PRO A 251 10.31 19.32 8.45
CA PRO A 251 10.88 20.40 9.28
C PRO A 251 11.76 19.91 10.44
N GLU A 252 11.55 18.68 10.90
CA GLU A 252 12.36 18.02 11.92
C GLU A 252 13.75 17.57 11.39
N GLY A 253 14.03 17.74 10.10
CA GLY A 253 15.29 17.37 9.46
C GLY A 253 15.38 15.89 9.09
N MET A 254 14.26 15.17 9.04
CA MET A 254 14.21 13.78 8.58
C MET A 254 13.97 13.72 7.07
N CYS A 255 14.57 12.74 6.40
CA CYS A 255 14.35 12.48 4.97
C CYS A 255 13.74 11.09 4.73
N PHE A 256 12.59 11.06 4.06
CA PHE A 256 11.89 9.84 3.66
C PHE A 256 11.96 9.69 2.14
N THR A 257 12.43 8.53 1.68
CA THR A 257 12.55 8.21 0.26
C THR A 257 11.59 7.11 -0.13
N HIS A 258 10.81 7.31 -1.20
CA HIS A 258 9.93 6.30 -1.79
C HIS A 258 10.33 6.05 -3.24
N THR A 259 10.58 4.79 -3.60
CA THR A 259 11.15 4.46 -4.91
C THR A 259 10.14 4.28 -6.03
N GLY A 260 8.85 4.15 -5.73
CA GLY A 260 7.92 3.55 -6.68
C GLY A 260 8.46 2.24 -7.23
N ASP A 261 8.18 1.98 -8.50
CA ASP A 261 8.59 0.75 -9.20
C ASP A 261 9.92 0.91 -9.95
N GLN A 262 10.86 1.59 -9.30
CA GLN A 262 12.17 1.85 -9.89
C GLN A 262 12.86 0.54 -10.29
N SER A 263 13.12 0.37 -11.58
CA SER A 263 13.72 -0.87 -12.11
C SER A 263 14.71 -0.63 -13.26
N ASN A 264 14.84 0.60 -13.75
CA ASN A 264 15.78 0.90 -14.82
C ASN A 264 17.23 0.98 -14.32
N ALA A 265 18.13 0.27 -15.00
CA ALA A 265 19.55 0.24 -14.70
C ALA A 265 20.28 1.54 -15.08
N ASP A 266 19.78 2.32 -16.04
CA ASP A 266 20.42 3.59 -16.43
C ASP A 266 20.36 4.64 -15.32
N ASP A 267 19.34 4.58 -14.48
CA ASP A 267 19.15 5.44 -13.31
C ASP A 267 20.16 5.11 -12.19
N LEU A 268 20.82 3.95 -12.23
CA LEU A 268 21.84 3.59 -11.24
C LEU A 268 23.00 4.59 -11.22
N LYS A 269 23.25 5.30 -12.33
CA LYS A 269 24.28 6.34 -12.43
C LYS A 269 24.11 7.44 -11.38
N TRP A 270 22.86 7.82 -11.09
CA TRP A 270 22.56 8.82 -10.07
C TRP A 270 22.23 8.17 -8.72
N ILE A 271 21.56 7.01 -8.71
CA ILE A 271 21.23 6.29 -7.47
C ILE A 271 22.50 5.95 -6.68
N ASP A 272 23.57 5.51 -7.34
CA ASP A 272 24.83 5.13 -6.68
C ASP A 272 25.48 6.28 -5.89
N LYS A 273 25.07 7.53 -6.16
CA LYS A 273 25.68 8.75 -5.62
C LYS A 273 24.71 9.59 -4.80
N ILE A 274 23.42 9.23 -4.74
CA ILE A 274 22.40 10.11 -4.13
C ILE A 274 22.64 10.34 -2.64
N GLY A 275 23.17 9.33 -1.93
CA GLY A 275 23.58 9.41 -0.53
C GLY A 275 24.86 10.23 -0.28
N ASP A 276 25.55 10.72 -1.34
CA ASP A 276 26.60 11.74 -1.20
C ASP A 276 26.01 13.14 -1.03
N SER A 277 24.86 13.40 -1.65
CA SER A 277 24.18 14.70 -1.66
C SER A 277 23.18 14.84 -0.52
N TYR A 278 22.55 13.75 -0.10
CA TYR A 278 21.44 13.77 0.83
C TYR A 278 21.61 12.76 1.97
N HIS A 279 21.30 13.23 3.18
CA HIS A 279 21.09 12.36 4.33
C HIS A 279 19.69 11.73 4.22
N ILE A 280 19.61 10.40 4.19
CA ILE A 280 18.35 9.65 4.06
C ILE A 280 18.09 8.86 5.34
N ASP A 281 16.95 9.11 5.98
CA ASP A 281 16.58 8.40 7.20
C ASP A 281 15.89 7.07 6.89
N VAL A 282 14.89 7.10 6.01
CA VAL A 282 14.13 5.89 5.67
C VAL A 282 14.00 5.76 4.15
N LEU A 283 14.39 4.59 3.64
CA LEU A 283 14.16 4.17 2.26
C LEU A 283 13.02 3.16 2.21
N MET A 284 11.88 3.59 1.66
CA MET A 284 10.76 2.73 1.30
C MET A 284 10.98 2.23 -0.13
N MET A 285 11.50 1.01 -0.26
CA MET A 285 11.86 0.44 -1.56
C MET A 285 10.87 -0.62 -2.03
N ASN A 286 10.61 -0.67 -3.32
CA ASN A 286 9.88 -1.77 -3.94
C ASN A 286 10.70 -3.08 -3.82
N SER A 287 10.03 -4.19 -3.51
CA SER A 287 10.64 -5.51 -3.30
C SER A 287 11.24 -6.15 -4.57
N TRP A 288 10.79 -5.79 -5.77
CA TRP A 288 11.40 -6.14 -7.08
C TRP A 288 12.65 -5.31 -7.38
N SER A 289 12.82 -4.14 -6.77
CA SER A 289 13.95 -3.24 -7.01
C SER A 289 15.25 -3.76 -6.38
N TYR A 290 15.51 -5.06 -6.48
CA TYR A 290 16.74 -5.69 -6.04
C TYR A 290 17.79 -5.64 -7.15
N PHE A 291 18.90 -4.98 -6.83
CA PHE A 291 20.12 -5.04 -7.61
C PHE A 291 21.17 -5.81 -6.80
N PRO A 292 22.07 -6.56 -7.46
CA PRO A 292 23.12 -7.33 -6.79
C PRO A 292 23.87 -6.51 -5.74
N GLU A 293 24.30 -7.18 -4.67
CA GLU A 293 25.13 -6.60 -3.60
C GLU A 293 24.50 -5.38 -2.89
N SER A 294 23.17 -5.35 -2.79
CA SER A 294 22.43 -4.29 -2.10
C SER A 294 22.72 -2.89 -2.67
N ARG A 295 22.88 -2.79 -4.00
CA ARG A 295 23.33 -1.55 -4.67
C ARG A 295 22.45 -0.33 -4.35
N LEU A 296 21.12 -0.48 -4.27
CA LEU A 296 20.26 0.63 -3.83
C LEU A 296 20.60 1.09 -2.41
N ALA A 297 20.74 0.16 -1.46
CA ALA A 297 21.12 0.51 -0.10
C ALA A 297 22.46 1.23 -0.04
N LYS A 298 23.46 0.80 -0.83
CA LYS A 298 24.77 1.45 -0.94
C LYS A 298 24.71 2.84 -1.56
N GLY A 299 23.84 3.05 -2.55
CA GLY A 299 23.64 4.33 -3.22
C GLY A 299 22.89 5.34 -2.38
N PHE A 300 21.76 4.95 -1.81
CA PHE A 300 20.93 5.81 -0.95
C PHE A 300 21.52 6.01 0.45
N ARG A 301 22.29 5.04 0.97
CA ARG A 301 22.83 5.03 2.34
C ARG A 301 21.79 5.37 3.43
N PRO A 302 20.62 4.70 3.42
CA PRO A 302 19.56 5.02 4.38
C PRO A 302 19.93 4.53 5.78
N ARG A 303 19.37 5.19 6.81
CA ARG A 303 19.45 4.68 8.19
C ARG A 303 18.49 3.51 8.46
N LEU A 304 17.46 3.35 7.65
CA LEU A 304 16.49 2.26 7.73
C LEU A 304 15.91 1.98 6.35
N ILE A 305 15.75 0.69 6.02
CA ILE A 305 15.01 0.25 4.84
C ILE A 305 13.68 -0.37 5.29
N ILE A 306 12.60 -0.06 4.58
CA ILE A 306 11.30 -0.70 4.72
C ILE A 306 10.85 -1.15 3.33
N PRO A 307 10.86 -2.45 3.02
CA PRO A 307 10.37 -2.92 1.73
C PRO A 307 8.85 -2.80 1.63
N GLY A 308 8.37 -2.59 0.41
CA GLY A 308 6.96 -2.53 0.05
C GLY A 308 6.66 -3.32 -1.23
N HIS A 309 5.40 -3.31 -1.65
CA HIS A 309 4.90 -3.98 -2.87
C HIS A 309 4.89 -5.53 -2.76
N GLU A 310 5.27 -6.12 -1.62
CA GLU A 310 5.16 -7.56 -1.39
C GLU A 310 3.71 -8.04 -1.48
N ASN A 311 3.54 -9.25 -2.03
CA ASN A 311 2.25 -9.91 -2.17
C ASN A 311 1.16 -9.03 -2.82
N GLU A 312 1.51 -8.22 -3.82
CA GLU A 312 0.53 -7.51 -4.66
C GLU A 312 -0.32 -8.54 -5.44
N LEU A 313 -1.59 -8.61 -5.10
CA LEU A 313 -2.44 -9.76 -5.45
C LEU A 313 -2.96 -9.74 -6.90
N ASN A 314 -2.81 -8.63 -7.61
CA ASN A 314 -3.17 -8.53 -9.03
C ASN A 314 -2.11 -9.16 -9.94
N HIS A 315 -0.88 -9.32 -9.46
CA HIS A 315 0.15 -10.10 -10.13
C HIS A 315 -0.10 -11.62 -10.08
N SER A 316 0.51 -12.33 -11.03
CA SER A 316 0.62 -13.79 -11.03
C SER A 316 1.46 -14.26 -9.84
N ILE A 317 1.26 -15.51 -9.39
CA ILE A 317 1.88 -16.04 -8.17
C ILE A 317 3.42 -15.89 -8.17
N ASP A 318 4.05 -16.12 -9.32
CA ASP A 318 5.50 -15.98 -9.50
C ASP A 318 6.02 -14.54 -9.44
N HIS A 319 5.10 -13.56 -9.50
CA HIS A 319 5.36 -12.14 -9.34
C HIS A 319 4.75 -11.57 -8.04
N ARG A 320 4.08 -12.37 -7.18
CA ARG A 320 3.64 -11.91 -5.86
C ARG A 320 4.80 -11.92 -4.88
N GLU A 321 5.74 -10.99 -5.01
CA GLU A 321 7.01 -11.01 -4.27
C GLU A 321 6.78 -11.29 -2.77
N PRO A 322 7.17 -12.48 -2.27
CA PRO A 322 6.82 -12.91 -0.92
C PRO A 322 7.71 -12.24 0.12
N PHE A 323 7.23 -12.19 1.36
CA PHE A 323 8.03 -11.67 2.45
C PHE A 323 9.34 -12.44 2.64
N TRP A 324 9.32 -13.77 2.48
CA TRP A 324 10.52 -14.58 2.68
C TRP A 324 11.68 -14.22 1.73
N LEU A 325 11.37 -13.68 0.54
CA LEU A 325 12.37 -13.36 -0.47
C LEU A 325 13.15 -12.10 -0.11
N ASN A 326 12.56 -11.19 0.67
CA ASN A 326 13.29 -10.03 1.20
C ASN A 326 14.43 -10.43 2.14
N TYR A 327 14.31 -11.52 2.91
CA TYR A 327 15.42 -12.00 3.74
C TYR A 327 16.66 -12.36 2.90
N ILE A 328 16.44 -12.93 1.71
CA ILE A 328 17.52 -13.30 0.80
C ILE A 328 18.09 -12.06 0.11
N ARG A 329 17.22 -11.16 -0.34
CA ARG A 329 17.60 -9.97 -1.12
C ARG A 329 18.30 -8.92 -0.25
N LEU A 330 17.77 -8.61 0.93
CA LEU A 330 18.32 -7.55 1.78
C LEU A 330 19.46 -8.04 2.68
N GLY A 331 19.49 -9.32 3.00
CA GLY A 331 20.54 -9.93 3.83
C GLY A 331 20.61 -9.33 5.24
N ASP A 332 21.77 -9.47 5.89
CA ASP A 332 21.98 -9.07 7.29
C ASP A 332 23.11 -8.03 7.45
N ASP A 333 23.35 -7.19 6.43
CA ASP A 333 24.39 -6.15 6.52
C ASP A 333 23.98 -5.08 7.57
N PRO A 334 24.71 -4.97 8.70
CA PRO A 334 24.34 -4.03 9.76
C PRO A 334 24.49 -2.55 9.34
N ALA A 335 25.16 -2.26 8.22
CA ALA A 335 25.23 -0.90 7.67
C ALA A 335 23.89 -0.42 7.08
N TYR A 336 23.01 -1.36 6.70
CA TYR A 336 21.73 -1.09 6.05
C TYR A 336 20.61 -1.85 6.76
N PRO A 337 20.30 -1.47 8.01
CA PRO A 337 19.27 -2.16 8.78
C PRO A 337 17.92 -2.01 8.09
N TRP A 338 17.11 -3.05 8.16
CA TRP A 338 15.79 -3.08 7.54
C TRP A 338 14.79 -3.75 8.46
N ILE A 339 13.51 -3.43 8.27
CA ILE A 339 12.39 -4.09 8.95
C ILE A 339 11.37 -4.50 7.91
N GLN A 340 10.70 -5.63 8.16
CA GLN A 340 9.58 -6.05 7.34
C GLN A 340 8.27 -5.66 8.00
N MET A 341 7.33 -5.16 7.20
CA MET A 341 6.00 -4.78 7.65
C MET A 341 4.95 -5.49 6.80
N ALA A 342 3.97 -6.10 7.45
CA ALA A 342 2.73 -6.51 6.83
C ALA A 342 1.81 -5.29 6.63
N PRO A 343 0.88 -5.34 5.66
CA PRO A 343 -0.14 -4.32 5.46
C PRO A 343 -0.88 -3.96 6.76
N GLY A 344 -1.07 -2.67 7.00
CA GLY A 344 -1.71 -2.11 8.19
C GLY A 344 -0.85 -2.05 9.45
N GLU A 345 0.41 -2.48 9.42
CA GLU A 345 1.33 -2.30 10.56
C GLU A 345 1.94 -0.90 10.59
N LYS A 346 2.48 -0.55 11.76
CA LYS A 346 3.23 0.68 11.99
C LYS A 346 4.61 0.42 12.57
N TYR A 347 5.52 1.35 12.34
CA TYR A 347 6.82 1.42 12.99
C TYR A 347 7.08 2.84 13.47
N HIS A 348 7.65 2.98 14.67
CA HIS A 348 8.07 4.29 15.20
C HIS A 348 9.56 4.46 14.94
N TYR A 349 9.89 5.23 13.91
CA TYR A 349 11.25 5.65 13.63
C TYR A 349 11.62 6.82 14.55
N VAL A 350 12.72 6.67 15.28
CA VAL A 350 13.34 7.76 16.04
C VAL A 350 14.73 7.93 15.47
N ALA A 351 15.01 9.12 14.92
CA ALA A 351 16.36 9.43 14.46
C ALA A 351 17.33 9.27 15.65
N ALA A 352 18.35 8.44 15.49
CA ALA A 352 19.42 8.35 16.48
C ALA A 352 20.00 9.76 16.69
N GLY A 353 20.11 10.19 17.95
CA GLY A 353 20.77 11.45 18.30
C GLY A 353 22.14 11.51 17.62
N LYS A 354 22.44 12.65 17.01
CA LYS A 354 23.73 12.89 16.34
C LYS A 354 24.90 12.71 17.29
#